data_AF-A0A3C1KBM7-F1
#
_entry.id   AF-A0A3C1KBM7-F1
#
_cell.length_a   1.000
_cell.length_b   1.000
_cell.length_c   1.000
_cell.angle_alpha   90.00
_cell.angle_beta   90.00
_cell.angle_gamma   90.00
#
_symmetry.space_group_name_H-M   'P 1'
#
loop_
_entity.id
_entity.type
_entity.pdbx_description
1 polymer ?
#
loop_
_entity_poly.entity_id
_entity_poly.type
_entity_poly.pdbx_seq_one_letter_code
_entity_poly.pdbx_strand_id
1 'polypeptide(L)' 'MWAPPNDPEFVRRLERGTVGFRLTPTRVVAKRKLSQNRPVETVEHVIAELEGAGPYANPALAAEMRRANAARVRP' A
#
# COMPACT_ATOMS: atom_id res chain seq x y z
N MET A 1 21.13 -14.34 -7.50
CA MET A 1 21.95 -13.61 -8.48
C MET A 1 21.20 -13.65 -9.81
N TRP A 2 20.54 -12.57 -10.22
CA TRP A 2 19.87 -12.51 -11.53
C TRP A 2 20.93 -12.28 -12.59
N ALA A 3 21.16 -13.26 -13.46
CA ALA A 3 21.89 -13.08 -14.70
C ALA A 3 20.86 -12.90 -15.83
N PRO A 4 21.09 -11.98 -16.78
CA PRO A 4 20.21 -11.84 -17.92
C PRO A 4 20.16 -13.15 -18.71
N PRO A 5 18.97 -13.53 -19.16
CA PRO A 5 18.82 -13.81 -20.58
C PRO A 5 17.84 -12.78 -21.08
N ASN A 6 18.30 -11.56 -21.32
CA ASN A 6 17.56 -10.62 -22.17
C ASN A 6 18.15 -10.69 -23.59
N ASP A 7 18.60 -11.88 -24.00
CA ASP A 7 19.05 -12.09 -25.36
C ASP A 7 17.86 -11.96 -26.34
N PRO A 8 18.11 -11.64 -27.62
CA PRO A 8 17.03 -11.42 -28.57
C PRO A 8 16.10 -12.62 -28.76
N GLU A 9 16.57 -13.86 -28.57
CA GLU A 9 15.76 -15.06 -28.74
C GLU A 9 14.79 -15.25 -27.57
N PHE A 10 15.28 -15.07 -26.35
CA PHE A 10 14.51 -15.06 -25.13
C PHE A 10 13.42 -13.98 -25.19
N VAL A 11 13.77 -12.75 -25.59
CA VAL A 11 12.81 -11.64 -25.71
C VAL A 11 11.72 -11.96 -26.73
N ARG A 12 12.07 -12.49 -27.91
CA ARG A 12 11.09 -12.90 -28.93
C ARG A 12 10.15 -14.02 -28.44
N ARG A 13 10.66 -14.95 -27.62
CA ARG A 13 9.82 -16.02 -27.04
C ARG A 13 8.87 -15.45 -25.99
N LEU A 14 9.34 -14.53 -25.15
CA LEU A 14 8.53 -13.87 -24.13
C LEU A 14 7.43 -13.00 -24.76
N GLU A 15 7.77 -12.24 -25.82
CA GLU A 15 6.84 -11.40 -26.58
C GLU A 15 5.66 -12.22 -27.13
N ARG A 16 5.93 -13.35 -27.78
CA ARG A 16 4.90 -14.23 -28.35
C ARG A 16 3.90 -14.75 -27.32
N GLY A 17 4.31 -14.88 -26.05
CA GLY A 17 3.45 -15.30 -24.94
C GLY A 17 2.81 -14.16 -24.16
N THR A 18 3.10 -12.91 -24.50
CA THR A 18 2.66 -11.72 -23.75
C THR A 18 1.56 -10.99 -24.52
N VAL A 19 0.44 -10.73 -23.87
CA VAL A 19 -0.61 -9.84 -24.40
C VAL A 19 -0.50 -8.48 -23.73
N GLY A 20 -0.09 -7.47 -24.49
CA GLY A 20 -0.15 -6.09 -24.04
C GLY A 20 -1.59 -5.60 -23.99
N PHE A 21 -1.98 -4.94 -22.91
CA PHE A 21 -3.27 -4.26 -22.82
C PHE A 21 -3.11 -2.88 -22.17
N ARG A 22 -4.08 -2.00 -22.43
CA ARG A 22 -4.18 -0.68 -21.78
C ARG A 22 -5.51 -0.59 -21.06
N LEU A 23 -5.45 -0.35 -19.75
CA LEU A 23 -6.62 0.00 -18.96
C LEU A 23 -6.76 1.52 -18.93
N THR A 24 -7.86 2.04 -19.48
CA THR A 24 -8.23 3.46 -19.34
C THR A 24 -9.31 3.56 -18.26
N PRO A 25 -8.95 3.91 -17.02
CA PRO A 25 -9.93 3.93 -15.93
C PRO A 25 -10.99 5.01 -16.17
N THR A 26 -12.27 4.64 -16.06
CA THR A 26 -13.40 5.58 -16.07
C THR A 26 -13.71 6.12 -14.67
N ARG A 27 -13.20 5.46 -13.63
CA ARG A 27 -13.35 5.85 -12.23
C ARG A 27 -12.20 5.31 -11.40
N VAL A 28 -11.73 6.11 -10.45
CA VAL A 28 -10.78 5.69 -9.42
C VAL A 28 -11.46 5.77 -8.05
N VAL A 29 -11.33 4.71 -7.25
CA VAL A 29 -11.83 4.66 -5.88
C VAL A 29 -10.67 4.34 -4.95
N ALA A 30 -10.37 5.25 -4.03
CA ALA A 30 -9.42 5.01 -2.96
C ALA A 30 -10.12 4.40 -1.75
N LYS A 31 -9.44 3.48 -1.05
CA LYS A 31 -9.89 2.89 0.22
C LYS A 31 -8.85 3.17 1.30
N ARG A 32 -9.30 3.66 2.45
CA ARG A 32 -8.44 3.95 3.62
C ARG A 32 -8.80 3.01 4.75
N LYS A 33 -8.02 1.94 4.92
CA LYS A 33 -8.19 0.97 6.02
C LYS A 33 -7.24 1.35 7.15
N LEU A 34 -7.77 2.00 8.19
CA LEU A 34 -7.01 2.62 9.27
C LEU A 34 -7.50 2.13 10.65
N SER A 35 -8.03 0.90 10.71
CA SER A 35 -8.56 0.29 11.94
C SER A 35 -9.68 1.08 12.63
N GLN A 36 -10.43 1.89 11.87
CA GLN A 36 -11.43 2.83 12.41
C GLN A 36 -12.65 2.16 13.07
N ASN A 37 -12.77 0.84 12.95
CA ASN A 37 -13.83 0.02 13.56
C ASN A 37 -13.36 -0.70 14.83
N ARG A 38 -12.18 -0.38 15.35
CA ARG A 38 -11.62 -0.95 16.57
C ARG A 38 -11.81 -0.01 17.76
N PRO A 39 -11.74 -0.54 19.00
CA PRO A 39 -11.69 0.29 20.20
C PRO A 39 -10.52 1.27 20.16
N VAL A 40 -10.66 2.41 20.83
CA VAL A 40 -9.68 3.52 20.79
C VAL A 40 -8.30 3.07 21.27
N GLU A 41 -8.25 2.29 22.34
CA GLU A 41 -7.03 1.74 22.91
C GLU A 41 -6.27 0.83 21.93
N THR A 42 -7.00 0.08 21.09
CA THR A 42 -6.39 -0.74 20.04
C THR A 42 -5.80 0.14 18.95
N VAL A 43 -6.50 1.21 18.57
CA VAL A 43 -6.02 2.14 17.53
C VAL A 43 -4.77 2.88 18.00
N GLU A 44 -4.75 3.37 19.25
CA GLU A 44 -3.59 4.05 19.82
C GLU A 44 -2.38 3.13 19.96
N HIS A 45 -2.58 1.87 20.39
CA HIS A 45 -1.49 0.89 20.45
C HIS A 45 -0.90 0.61 19.06
N VAL A 46 -1.75 0.46 18.03
CA VAL A 46 -1.29 0.30 16.65
C VAL A 46 -0.49 1.54 16.21
N ILE A 47 -0.94 2.75 16.51
CA ILE A 47 -0.20 3.97 16.17
C ILE A 47 1.18 3.98 16.84
N ALA A 48 1.26 3.64 18.12
CA ALA A 48 2.54 3.61 18.85
C ALA A 48 3.54 2.62 18.24
N GLU A 49 3.09 1.40 17.91
CA GLU A 49 3.94 0.39 17.26
C GLU A 49 4.41 0.81 15.86
N LEU A 50 3.54 1.48 15.11
CA LEU A 50 3.88 2.03 13.79
C LEU A 50 4.89 3.20 13.88
N GLU A 51 4.99 3.89 15.01
CA GLU A 51 5.97 4.96 15.24
C GLU A 51 7.29 4.50 15.83
N GLY A 52 7.34 3.28 16.35
CA GLY A 52 8.55 2.70 16.92
C GLY A 52 9.63 2.39 15.87
N ALA A 53 10.67 1.70 16.32
CA ALA A 53 11.79 1.24 15.48
C ALA A 53 11.68 -0.25 15.09
N GLY A 54 10.51 -0.85 15.28
CA GLY A 54 10.27 -2.26 15.02
C GLY A 54 10.16 -2.60 13.51
N PRO A 55 10.09 -3.89 13.15
CA PRO A 55 9.96 -4.33 11.76
C PRO A 55 8.67 -3.86 11.07
N TYR A 56 7.68 -3.38 11.84
CA TYR A 56 6.41 -2.85 11.35
C TYR A 56 6.34 -1.32 11.40
N ALA A 57 7.44 -0.64 11.74
CA ALA A 57 7.50 0.81 11.77
C ALA A 57 7.06 1.40 10.43
N ASN A 58 6.03 2.24 10.48
CA ASN A 58 5.53 2.99 9.34
C ASN A 58 4.99 4.35 9.81
N PRO A 59 5.88 5.35 9.98
CA PRO A 59 5.50 6.70 10.44
C PRO A 59 4.46 7.37 9.55
N ALA A 60 4.47 7.08 8.24
CA ALA A 60 3.51 7.64 7.29
C ALA A 60 2.08 7.11 7.54
N LEU A 61 1.94 5.82 7.83
CA LEU A 61 0.65 5.21 8.18
C LEU A 61 0.15 5.70 9.54
N ALA A 62 1.04 5.79 10.55
CA ALA A 62 0.69 6.34 11.85
C ALA A 62 0.16 7.79 11.74
N ALA A 63 0.84 8.64 10.98
CA ALA A 63 0.40 10.01 10.71
C ALA A 63 -0.98 10.05 10.02
N GLU A 64 -1.24 9.12 9.09
CA GLU A 64 -2.52 9.02 8.40
C GLU A 64 -3.65 8.55 9.32
N MET A 65 -3.38 7.61 10.23
CA MET A 65 -4.32 7.18 11.27
C MET A 65 -4.68 8.34 12.20
N ARG A 66 -3.69 9.11 12.66
CA ARG A 66 -3.94 10.31 13.48
C ARG A 66 -4.79 11.35 12.76
N ARG A 67 -4.49 11.64 11.49
CA ARG A 67 -5.31 12.56 10.68
C ARG A 67 -6.76 12.08 10.57
N ALA A 68 -6.97 10.78 10.36
CA ALA A 68 -8.31 10.21 10.27
C ALA A 68 -9.06 10.28 11.60
N ASN A 69 -8.41 10.02 12.74
CA ASN A 69 -9.02 10.13 14.06
C ASN A 69 -9.40 11.58 14.37
N ALA A 70 -8.50 12.54 14.12
CA ALA A 70 -8.77 13.96 14.33
C ALA A 70 -9.94 14.47 13.46
N ALA A 71 -10.13 13.93 12.26
CA ALA A 71 -11.26 14.29 11.39
C ALA A 71 -12.62 13.76 11.89
N ARG A 72 -12.65 12.66 12.66
CA ARG A 72 -13.88 12.08 13.23
C ARG A 72 -14.39 12.81 14.47
N VAL A 73 -13.51 13.52 15.17
CA VAL A 73 -13.82 14.21 16.44
C VAL A 73 -14.51 15.56 16.20
N ARG A 74 -14.63 16.03 14.95
CA ARG A 74 -15.38 17.25 14.63
C ARG A 74 -16.88 16.97 14.46
N PRO A 75 -17.77 17.73 15.14
CA PRO A 75 -19.21 17.68 14.87
C PRO A 75 -19.57 18.21 13.48
#